data_AF-A0A7L2R2E0-F1
#
_entry.id   AF-A0A7L2R2E0-F1
#
_cell.length_a   1.000
_cell.length_b   1.000
_cell.length_c   1.000
_cell.angle_alpha   90.00
_cell.angle_beta   90.00
_cell.angle_gamma   90.00
#
_symmetry.space_group_name_H-M   'P 1'
#
loop_
_entity.id
_entity.type
_entity.pdbx_description
1 polymer ?
#
loop_
_entity_poly.entity_id
_entity_poly.type
_entity_poly.pdbx_seq_one_letter_code
_entity_poly.pdbx_strand_id
1 'polypeptide(L)'
;RMEQAGDALQEVLSKALSQRSLTLGVYEAAKLLNVDPDNVVLCLLAAEEEEAGDAALQIHFTLLRAFCCENDINILRVSNPARLAELLLPAAGPDPPADLHCVLVT
;
A
#
# COMPACT_ATOMS: atom_id res chain seq x y z
N ARG A 1 -14.19 14.97 8.89
CA ARG A 1 -13.78 15.02 7.46
C ARG A 1 -12.68 13.99 7.15
N MET A 2 -11.59 13.91 7.93
CA MET A 2 -10.57 12.85 7.74
C MET A 2 -11.01 11.47 8.26
N GLU A 3 -11.84 11.39 9.30
CA GLU A 3 -12.37 10.11 9.81
C GLU A 3 -13.17 9.34 8.75
N GLN A 4 -14.08 10.03 8.04
CA GLN A 4 -14.86 9.44 6.95
C GLN A 4 -13.99 8.90 5.80
N ALA A 5 -12.85 9.53 5.52
CA ALA A 5 -11.92 9.04 4.49
C ALA A 5 -11.20 7.76 4.95
N GLY A 6 -10.84 7.67 6.24
CA GLY A 6 -10.28 6.46 6.83
C GLY A 6 -11.27 5.29 6.82
N ASP A 7 -12.52 5.54 7.19
CA ASP A 7 -13.57 4.52 7.18
C ASP A 7 -13.86 4.00 5.76
N ALA A 8 -13.96 4.93 4.80
CA ALA A 8 -14.16 4.57 3.39
C ALA A 8 -12.96 3.76 2.84
N LEU A 9 -11.73 4.15 3.17
CA LEU A 9 -10.53 3.41 2.79
C LEU A 9 -10.54 1.99 3.37
N GLN A 10 -10.92 1.85 4.64
CA GLN A 10 -11.04 0.55 5.28
C GLN A 10 -12.09 -0.34 4.59
N GLU A 11 -13.22 0.24 4.18
CA GLU A 11 -14.27 -0.49 3.43
C GLU A 11 -13.76 -0.95 2.05
N VAL A 12 -13.07 -0.07 1.32
CA VAL A 12 -12.47 -0.39 0.01
C VAL A 12 -11.46 -1.53 0.15
N LEU A 13 -10.56 -1.44 1.14
CA LEU A 13 -9.54 -2.47 1.39
C LEU A 13 -10.15 -3.81 1.78
N SER A 14 -11.18 -3.80 2.62
CA SER A 14 -11.90 -5.01 3.02
C SER A 14 -12.54 -5.71 1.81
N LYS A 15 -13.15 -4.93 0.90
CA LYS A 15 -13.76 -5.45 -0.33
C LYS A 15 -12.71 -5.99 -1.29
N ALA A 16 -11.65 -5.23 -1.56
CA ALA A 16 -10.57 -5.62 -2.45
C ALA A 16 -9.86 -6.89 -1.95
N LEU A 17 -9.67 -7.02 -0.63
CA LEU A 17 -9.11 -8.24 -0.02
C LEU A 17 -10.02 -9.46 -0.29
N SER A 18 -11.34 -9.31 -0.12
CA SER A 18 -12.30 -10.40 -0.39
C SER A 18 -12.33 -10.81 -1.86
N GLN A 19 -12.07 -9.86 -2.76
CA GLN A 19 -12.02 -10.06 -4.20
C GLN A 19 -10.64 -10.52 -4.70
N ARG A 20 -9.64 -10.60 -3.80
CA ARG A 20 -8.23 -10.90 -4.12
C ARG A 20 -7.64 -9.95 -5.17
N SER A 21 -8.03 -8.68 -5.11
CA SER A 21 -7.57 -7.62 -6.02
C SER A 21 -6.60 -6.65 -5.34
N LEU A 22 -5.77 -7.20 -4.44
CA LEU A 22 -4.72 -6.47 -3.73
C LEU A 22 -3.35 -7.04 -4.07
N THR A 23 -2.40 -6.15 -4.28
CA THR A 23 -0.96 -6.48 -4.31
C THR A 23 -0.30 -5.89 -3.09
N LEU A 24 0.45 -6.70 -2.34
CA LEU A 24 1.06 -6.32 -1.06
C LEU A 24 2.59 -6.29 -1.20
N GLY A 25 3.22 -5.26 -0.64
CA GLY A 25 4.66 -5.09 -0.60
C GLY A 25 5.22 -4.24 -1.73
N VAL A 26 6.37 -3.61 -1.45
CA VAL A 26 7.03 -2.65 -2.36
C VAL A 26 7.47 -3.34 -3.64
N TYR A 27 8.06 -4.53 -3.52
CA TYR A 27 8.61 -5.24 -4.66
C TYR A 27 7.52 -5.75 -5.62
N GLU A 28 6.49 -6.40 -5.09
CA GLU A 28 5.37 -6.88 -5.93
C GLU A 28 4.59 -5.72 -6.54
N ALA A 29 4.43 -4.61 -5.82
CA ALA A 29 3.84 -3.39 -6.37
C ALA A 29 4.64 -2.86 -7.58
N ALA A 30 5.97 -2.72 -7.43
CA ALA A 30 6.83 -2.26 -8.52
C ALA A 30 6.79 -3.22 -9.73
N LYS A 31 6.72 -4.54 -9.48
CA LYS A 31 6.60 -5.53 -10.54
C LYS A 31 5.27 -5.41 -11.30
N LEU A 32 4.16 -5.27 -10.59
CA LEU A 32 2.84 -5.09 -11.21
C LEU A 32 2.80 -3.80 -12.04
N LEU A 33 3.24 -2.68 -11.47
CA LEU A 33 3.27 -1.39 -12.15
C LEU A 33 4.11 -1.41 -13.44
N ASN A 34 5.19 -2.19 -13.48
CA ASN A 34 5.99 -2.37 -14.70
C ASN A 34 5.30 -3.22 -15.79
N VAL A 35 4.31 -4.04 -15.43
CA VAL A 35 3.64 -4.96 -16.35
C VAL A 35 2.29 -4.42 -16.80
N ASP A 36 1.51 -3.89 -15.86
CA ASP A 36 0.10 -3.55 -16.06
C ASP A 36 -0.35 -2.41 -15.12
N PRO A 37 0.12 -1.17 -15.35
CA PRO A 37 -0.23 -0.03 -14.51
C PRO A 37 -1.66 0.46 -14.73
N ASP A 38 -2.24 0.22 -15.92
CA ASP A 38 -3.58 0.69 -16.30
C ASP A 38 -4.69 0.08 -15.44
N ASN A 39 -4.45 -1.11 -14.88
CA ASN A 39 -5.38 -1.79 -14.00
C ASN A 39 -5.22 -1.41 -12.52
N VAL A 40 -4.30 -0.52 -12.16
CA VAL A 40 -4.09 -0.08 -10.77
C VAL A 40 -4.87 1.20 -10.52
N VAL A 41 -5.77 1.20 -9.53
CA VAL A 41 -6.64 2.36 -9.23
C VAL A 41 -6.19 3.16 -8.00
N LEU A 42 -5.48 2.52 -7.06
CA LEU A 42 -5.03 3.15 -5.83
C LEU A 42 -3.72 2.52 -5.35
N CYS A 43 -2.76 3.36 -4.97
CA CYS A 43 -1.50 3.01 -4.32
C CYS A 43 -1.49 3.55 -2.88
N LEU A 44 -1.29 2.68 -1.91
CA LEU A 44 -1.12 3.03 -0.50
C LEU A 44 0.34 2.87 -0.12
N LEU A 45 0.91 3.89 0.52
CA LEU A 45 2.25 3.84 1.08
C LEU A 45 2.18 3.96 2.60
N ALA A 46 2.78 3.00 3.30
CA ALA A 46 2.79 2.92 4.75
C ALA A 46 4.24 2.88 5.23
N ALA A 47 4.65 3.88 6.02
CA ALA A 47 5.95 3.81 6.69
C ALA A 47 5.88 4.49 8.05
N GLU A 48 6.53 3.87 9.02
CA GLU A 48 6.78 4.41 10.35
C GLU A 48 7.86 5.49 10.33
N GLU A 49 7.97 6.24 11.42
CA GLU A 49 9.01 7.27 11.55
C GLU A 49 10.42 6.67 11.64
N GLU A 50 10.57 5.47 12.20
CA GLU A 50 11.85 4.76 12.30
C GLU A 50 12.37 4.32 10.92
N GLU A 51 11.46 4.06 9.98
CA GLU A 51 11.73 3.68 8.59
C GLU A 51 12.09 4.90 7.71
N ALA A 52 11.99 6.12 8.24
CA ALA A 52 12.48 7.32 7.56
C ALA A 52 14.01 7.31 7.36
N GLY A 53 14.74 6.54 8.18
CA GLY A 53 16.19 6.37 8.08
C GLY A 53 16.64 5.35 7.02
N ASP A 54 15.73 4.51 6.50
CA ASP A 54 16.07 3.51 5.48
C ASP A 54 16.13 4.16 4.08
N ALA A 55 17.35 4.47 3.64
CA ALA A 55 17.59 5.07 2.33
C ALA A 55 17.05 4.21 1.18
N ALA A 56 17.11 2.88 1.27
CA ALA A 56 16.63 2.00 0.21
C ALA A 56 15.11 2.08 0.10
N LEU A 57 14.41 2.00 1.24
CA LEU A 57 12.95 2.14 1.28
C LEU A 57 12.50 3.52 0.79
N GLN A 58 13.18 4.60 1.19
CA GLN A 58 12.88 5.95 0.72
C GLN A 58 13.09 6.13 -0.79
N ILE A 59 14.13 5.49 -1.36
CA ILE A 59 14.32 5.44 -2.82
C ILE A 59 13.15 4.74 -3.48
N HIS A 60 12.75 3.55 -3.00
CA HIS A 60 11.61 2.83 -3.56
C HIS A 60 10.30 3.63 -3.49
N PHE A 61 10.04 4.30 -2.37
CA PHE A 61 8.86 5.16 -2.23
C PHE A 61 8.89 6.35 -3.17
N THR A 62 10.08 6.90 -3.44
CA THR A 62 10.23 7.99 -4.39
C THR A 62 9.96 7.51 -5.81
N LEU A 63 10.50 6.35 -6.20
CA LEU A 63 10.27 5.73 -7.51
C LEU A 63 8.79 5.37 -7.71
N LEU A 64 8.17 4.71 -6.74
CA LEU A 64 6.75 4.36 -6.77
C LEU A 64 5.87 5.60 -6.90
N ARG A 65 6.17 6.66 -6.14
CA ARG A 65 5.42 7.93 -6.25
C ARG A 65 5.57 8.56 -7.62
N ALA A 66 6.78 8.64 -8.16
CA ALA A 66 7.01 9.19 -9.49
C ALA A 66 6.22 8.40 -10.55
N PHE A 67 6.34 7.07 -10.52
CA PHE A 67 5.65 6.19 -11.46
C PHE A 67 4.12 6.31 -11.36
N CYS A 68 3.56 6.23 -10.16
CA CYS A 68 2.12 6.34 -9.97
C CYS A 68 1.59 7.73 -10.41
N CYS A 69 2.33 8.81 -10.13
CA CYS A 69 1.97 10.14 -10.60
C CYS A 69 1.99 10.26 -12.14
N GLU A 70 2.96 9.63 -12.80
CA GLU A 70 3.06 9.63 -14.27
C GLU A 70 1.94 8.84 -14.96
N ASN A 71 1.34 7.87 -14.26
CA ASN A 71 0.26 7.02 -14.77
C ASN A 71 -1.12 7.39 -14.17
N ASP A 72 -1.25 8.57 -13.56
CA ASP A 72 -2.50 9.08 -12.96
C ASP A 72 -3.11 8.15 -11.88
N ILE A 73 -2.28 7.34 -11.21
CA ILE A 73 -2.69 6.45 -10.12
C ILE A 73 -2.78 7.26 -8.83
N ASN A 74 -3.91 7.17 -8.12
CA ASN A 74 -4.09 7.86 -6.84
C ASN A 74 -3.15 7.29 -5.78
N ILE A 75 -2.48 8.16 -5.03
CA ILE A 75 -1.55 7.77 -3.96
C ILE A 75 -2.08 8.28 -2.61
N LEU A 76 -2.14 7.39 -1.63
CA LEU A 76 -2.45 7.73 -0.24
C LEU A 76 -1.33 7.27 0.67
N ARG A 77 -0.90 8.16 1.57
CA ARG A 77 0.02 7.81 2.65
C ARG A 77 -0.76 7.52 3.92
N VAL A 78 -0.53 6.36 4.52
CA VAL A 78 -1.12 6.00 5.82
C VAL A 78 -0.07 6.16 6.92
N SER A 79 -0.52 6.63 8.08
CA SER A 79 0.33 6.91 9.24
C SER A 79 0.44 5.74 10.22
N ASN A 80 -0.33 4.66 10.02
CA ASN A 80 -0.36 3.51 10.92
C ASN A 80 -0.30 2.20 10.11
N PRO A 81 0.90 1.72 9.76
CA PRO A 81 1.09 0.44 9.06
C PRO A 81 0.62 -0.77 9.87
N ALA A 82 0.73 -0.74 11.20
CA ALA A 82 0.27 -1.83 12.06
C ALA A 82 -1.24 -2.09 11.90
N ARG A 83 -2.08 -1.04 11.94
CA ARG A 83 -3.52 -1.17 11.70
C ARG A 83 -3.84 -1.65 10.28
N LEU A 84 -3.04 -1.25 9.29
CA LEU A 84 -3.18 -1.75 7.92
C LEU A 84 -2.89 -3.26 7.84
N ALA A 85 -1.86 -3.73 8.55
CA ALA A 85 -1.51 -5.15 8.62
C ALA A 85 -2.61 -5.97 9.29
N GLU A 86 -3.17 -5.50 10.41
CA GLU A 86 -4.30 -6.16 11.09
C GLU A 86 -5.52 -6.31 10.18
N LEU A 87 -5.80 -5.29 9.36
CA LEU A 87 -6.93 -5.31 8.43
C LEU A 87 -6.72 -6.32 7.29
N LEU A 88 -5.51 -6.37 6.74
CA LEU A 88 -5.22 -7.14 5.52
C LEU A 88 -4.83 -8.59 5.81
N LEU A 89 -4.25 -8.85 6.99
CA LEU A 89 -3.73 -10.15 7.38
C LEU A 89 -4.19 -10.55 8.79
N PRO A 90 -5.51 -10.67 9.05
CA PRO A 90 -6.04 -10.99 10.37
C PRO A 90 -5.66 -12.40 10.88
N ALA A 91 -5.08 -13.25 10.02
CA ALA A 91 -4.64 -14.61 10.32
C ALA A 91 -3.11 -14.79 10.24
N ALA A 92 -2.34 -13.74 9.96
CA ALA A 92 -0.88 -13.82 10.12
C ALA A 92 -0.61 -14.05 11.61
N GLY A 93 0.22 -15.04 11.93
CA GLY A 93 0.63 -15.31 13.31
C GLY A 93 1.42 -14.13 13.92
N PRO A 94 2.06 -14.33 15.08
CA PRO A 94 2.73 -13.26 15.83
C PRO A 94 3.87 -12.54 15.06
N ASP A 95 4.33 -13.09 13.93
CA ASP A 95 5.24 -12.43 12.99
C ASP A 95 4.47 -11.97 11.73
N PRO A 96 3.98 -10.72 11.67
CA PRO A 96 3.42 -10.19 10.44
C PRO A 96 4.49 -10.15 9.34
N PRO A 97 4.15 -10.39 8.06
CA PRO A 97 5.13 -10.27 6.98
C PRO A 97 5.68 -8.84 6.94
N ALA A 98 7.00 -8.75 7.02
CA ALA A 98 7.78 -7.54 7.27
C ALA A 98 7.85 -6.53 6.10
N ASP A 99 6.89 -6.53 5.18
CA ASP A 99 6.90 -5.62 4.03
C ASP A 99 5.48 -5.26 3.57
N LEU A 100 4.72 -4.61 4.46
CA LEU A 100 3.43 -3.99 4.14
C LEU A 100 3.57 -2.48 3.90
N HIS A 101 4.71 -2.08 3.34
CA HIS A 101 5.02 -0.68 3.08
C HIS A 101 4.33 -0.11 1.84
N CYS A 102 3.82 -0.98 0.97
CA CYS A 102 3.03 -0.62 -0.20
C CYS A 102 1.85 -1.58 -0.38
N VAL A 103 0.69 -1.05 -0.76
CA VAL A 103 -0.48 -1.84 -1.18
C VAL A 103 -1.07 -1.23 -2.44
N LEU A 104 -1.24 -2.03 -3.49
CA LEU A 104 -1.97 -1.62 -4.69
C LEU A 104 -3.36 -2.24 -4.69
N VAL A 105 -4.36 -1.44 -5.04
CA VAL A 105 -5.71 -1.89 -5.37
C VAL A 105 -5.83 -1.88 -6.90
N THR A 106 -6.22 -3.01 -7.46
CA THR A 106 -6.57 -3.18 -8.87
C THR A 106 -8.06 -3.35 -9.05
#